data_AF-A0A7X5N4V5-F1
#
_entry.id   AF-A0A7X5N4V5-F1
#
_cell.length_a   1.000
_cell.length_b   1.000
_cell.length_c   1.000
_cell.angle_alpha   90.00
_cell.angle_beta   90.00
_cell.angle_gamma   90.00
#
_symmetry.space_group_name_H-M   'P 1'
#
loop_
_entity.id
_entity.type
_entity.pdbx_description
1 polymer ?
#
loop_
_entity_poly.entity_id
_entity_poly.type
_entity_poly.pdbx_seq_one_letter_code
_entity_poly.pdbx_strand_id
1 'polypeptide(L)'
;AQRRDPKAWVWRFRKNDVAYRVTVTDARGVVVFDSLGRDVGRDNSRWNDVYRTLRGEYGARSSPEVDGDPTATVMHVAAPIYAPN
;
A
#
# COMPACT_ATOMS: atom_id res chain seq x y z
N ALA A 1 33.75 -24.87 -0.19
CA ALA A 1 32.88 -23.78 -0.64
C ALA A 1 33.65 -22.46 -0.54
N GLN A 2 33.82 -21.73 -1.65
CA GLN A 2 34.58 -20.48 -1.65
C GLN A 2 33.68 -19.34 -1.14
N ARG A 3 34.06 -18.68 -0.05
CA ARG A 3 33.33 -17.55 0.53
C ARG A 3 33.51 -16.34 -0.39
N ARG A 4 32.44 -15.92 -1.08
CA ARG A 4 32.43 -14.67 -1.85
C ARG A 4 31.96 -13.55 -0.93
N ASP A 5 32.80 -12.54 -0.74
CA ASP A 5 32.44 -11.31 -0.04
C ASP A 5 31.92 -10.30 -1.08
N PRO A 6 30.60 -10.02 -1.12
CA PRO A 6 30.00 -9.21 -2.17
C PRO A 6 30.39 -7.72 -2.09
N LYS A 7 31.04 -7.26 -1.02
CA LYS A 7 31.44 -5.84 -0.79
C LYS A 7 30.37 -4.82 -1.22
N ALA A 8 29.09 -5.17 -1.06
CA ALA A 8 27.99 -4.37 -1.59
C ALA A 8 27.50 -3.37 -0.54
N TRP A 9 27.40 -2.10 -0.96
CA TRP A 9 26.72 -1.06 -0.19
C TRP A 9 25.26 -1.01 -0.62
N VAL A 10 24.40 -1.77 0.06
CA VAL A 10 22.95 -1.54 -0.03
C VAL A 10 22.67 -0.32 0.86
N TRP A 11 21.83 0.63 0.44
CA TRP A 11 21.42 1.87 1.14
C TRP A 11 22.18 3.19 0.88
N ARG A 12 22.84 3.40 -0.27
CA ARG A 12 23.38 4.73 -0.66
C ARG A 12 22.45 5.58 -1.55
N PHE A 13 21.15 5.33 -1.54
CA PHE A 13 20.20 6.18 -2.30
C PHE A 13 19.54 7.18 -1.36
N ARG A 14 19.79 8.47 -1.62
CA ARG A 14 19.09 9.57 -0.95
C ARG A 14 17.64 9.57 -1.46
N LYS A 15 16.73 9.01 -0.67
CA LYS A 15 15.28 9.05 -0.96
C LYS A 15 14.80 10.46 -0.63
N ASN A 16 14.81 11.35 -1.63
CA ASN A 16 14.44 12.75 -1.45
C ASN A 16 12.93 12.94 -1.28
N ASP A 17 12.13 11.95 -1.69
CA ASP A 17 10.68 11.98 -1.61
C ASP A 17 10.12 10.72 -0.92
N VAL A 18 9.25 10.96 0.05
CA VAL A 18 8.43 9.96 0.73
C VAL A 18 7.28 9.62 -0.23
N ALA A 19 7.55 8.77 -1.22
CA ALA A 19 6.56 8.29 -2.18
C ALA A 19 5.58 7.29 -1.51
N TYR A 20 4.79 7.77 -0.55
CA TYR A 20 3.75 7.00 0.10
C TYR A 20 2.41 7.60 -0.30
N ARG A 21 1.63 6.82 -1.06
CA ARG A 21 0.21 7.10 -1.27
C ARG A 21 -0.57 6.57 -0.07
N VAL A 22 -1.39 7.41 0.54
CA VAL A 22 -2.24 7.03 1.66
C VAL A 22 -3.70 7.18 1.24
N THR A 23 -4.48 6.12 1.45
CA THR A 23 -5.93 6.12 1.23
C THR A 23 -6.64 5.73 2.53
N VAL A 24 -7.74 6.39 2.83
CA VAL A 24 -8.64 6.04 3.93
C VAL A 24 -9.99 5.68 3.35
N THR A 25 -10.59 4.58 3.80
CA THR A 25 -11.95 4.19 3.44
C THR A 25 -12.90 4.34 4.62
N ASP A 26 -14.20 4.50 4.34
CA ASP A 26 -15.24 4.28 5.34
C ASP A 26 -15.42 2.78 5.64
N ALA A 27 -16.33 2.46 6.56
CA ALA A 27 -16.63 1.08 6.98
C ALA A 27 -17.28 0.22 5.87
N ARG A 28 -17.72 0.83 4.77
CA ARG A 28 -18.24 0.12 3.59
C ARG A 28 -17.13 -0.15 2.57
N GLY A 29 -15.92 0.36 2.78
CA GLY A 29 -14.80 0.25 1.85
C GLY A 29 -14.77 1.35 0.78
N VAL A 30 -15.56 2.42 0.93
CA VAL A 30 -15.54 3.57 0.00
C VAL A 30 -14.44 4.54 0.41
N VAL A 31 -13.59 4.95 -0.54
CA VAL A 31 -12.49 5.89 -0.27
C VAL A 31 -13.04 7.27 0.12
N VAL A 32 -12.68 7.74 1.31
CA VAL A 32 -13.04 9.08 1.84
C VAL A 32 -11.86 10.05 1.81
N PHE A 33 -10.64 9.53 1.71
CA PHE A 33 -9.42 10.33 1.51
C PHE A 33 -8.43 9.57 0.65
N ASP A 34 -7.76 10.29 -0.24
CA ASP A 34 -6.61 9.81 -1.02
C ASP A 34 -5.60 10.95 -1.08
N SER A 35 -4.35 10.70 -0.68
CA SER A 35 -3.31 11.73 -0.63
C SER A 35 -2.98 12.32 -2.02
N LEU A 36 -3.35 11.63 -3.10
CA LEU A 36 -3.25 12.14 -4.47
C LEU A 36 -4.57 12.71 -5.02
N GLY A 37 -5.68 12.58 -4.28
CA GLY A 37 -7.01 13.05 -4.66
C GLY A 37 -7.65 12.33 -5.85
N ARG A 38 -7.14 11.15 -6.24
CA ARG A 38 -7.57 10.45 -7.47
C ARG A 38 -8.73 9.50 -7.24
N ASP A 39 -8.78 8.85 -6.07
CA ASP A 39 -9.66 7.71 -5.83
C ASP A 39 -10.83 8.02 -4.88
N VAL A 40 -11.03 9.27 -4.44
CA VAL A 40 -12.14 9.64 -3.53
C VAL A 40 -13.49 9.23 -4.14
N GLY A 41 -14.31 8.53 -3.37
CA GLY A 41 -15.61 7.98 -3.78
C GLY A 41 -15.56 6.60 -4.45
N ARG A 42 -14.38 6.07 -4.76
CA ARG A 42 -14.22 4.72 -5.32
C ARG A 42 -14.59 3.65 -4.31
N ASP A 43 -15.30 2.63 -4.77
CA ASP A 43 -15.57 1.43 -4.00
C ASP A 43 -14.37 0.48 -4.05
N ASN A 44 -13.65 0.38 -2.93
CA ASN A 44 -12.53 -0.54 -2.73
C ASN A 44 -12.92 -1.70 -1.79
N SER A 45 -14.20 -1.94 -1.51
CA SER A 45 -14.69 -2.96 -0.57
C SER A 45 -14.22 -4.38 -0.87
N ARG A 46 -13.84 -4.66 -2.12
CA ARG A 46 -13.35 -5.97 -2.60
C ARG A 46 -11.83 -6.09 -2.68
N TRP A 47 -11.10 -5.02 -2.36
CA TRP A 47 -9.65 -5.01 -2.44
C TRP A 47 -9.09 -5.74 -1.23
N ASN A 48 -8.15 -6.67 -1.40
CA ASN A 48 -7.74 -7.57 -0.30
C ASN A 48 -7.21 -6.84 0.95
N ASP A 49 -6.51 -5.71 0.76
CA ASP A 49 -6.09 -4.83 1.84
C ASP A 49 -7.29 -4.25 2.59
N VAL A 50 -8.31 -3.74 1.90
CA VAL A 50 -9.51 -3.17 2.53
C VAL A 50 -10.44 -4.25 3.10
N TYR A 51 -10.80 -5.25 2.29
CA TYR A 51 -11.76 -6.31 2.60
C TYR A 51 -11.38 -7.08 3.87
N ARG A 52 -10.10 -7.44 4.01
CA ARG A 52 -9.59 -8.18 5.16
C ARG A 52 -9.44 -7.30 6.39
N THR A 53 -8.91 -6.09 6.24
CA THR A 53 -8.77 -5.14 7.36
C THR A 53 -10.12 -4.80 7.99
N LEU A 54 -11.17 -4.58 7.19
CA LEU A 54 -12.53 -4.33 7.70
C LEU A 54 -13.14 -5.53 8.45
N ARG A 55 -12.56 -6.73 8.31
CA ARG A 55 -12.96 -7.96 9.02
C ARG A 55 -12.06 -8.28 10.21
N GLY A 56 -11.13 -7.39 10.56
CA GLY A 56 -10.16 -7.63 11.63
C GLY A 56 -9.04 -8.60 11.24
N GLU A 57 -8.85 -8.88 9.94
CA GLU A 57 -7.77 -9.70 9.42
C GLU A 57 -6.60 -8.84 8.91
N TYR A 58 -5.44 -9.46 8.68
CA TYR A 58 -4.32 -8.79 8.03
C TYR A 58 -4.65 -8.49 6.55
N GLY A 59 -4.81 -7.20 6.25
CA GLY A 59 -5.06 -6.69 4.90
C GLY A 59 -3.78 -6.27 4.19
N ALA A 60 -3.47 -6.96 3.10
CA ALA A 60 -2.40 -6.58 2.20
C ALA A 60 -2.71 -7.01 0.76
N ARG A 61 -2.13 -6.30 -0.22
CA ARG A 61 -2.14 -6.69 -1.63
C ARG A 61 -0.92 -6.11 -2.35
N SER A 62 -0.56 -6.72 -3.47
CA SER A 62 0.33 -6.10 -4.47
C SER A 62 -0.46 -5.87 -5.75
N SER A 63 -0.30 -4.71 -6.37
CA SER A 63 -0.89 -4.42 -7.69
C SER A 63 0.05 -3.58 -8.54
N PRO A 64 -0.09 -3.63 -9.88
CA PRO A 64 0.51 -2.63 -10.74
C PRO A 64 0.11 -1.21 -10.30
N GLU A 65 1.05 -0.26 -10.38
CA GLU A 65 0.78 1.16 -10.18
C GLU A 65 0.15 1.79 -11.42
N VAL A 66 0.54 1.29 -12.59
CA VAL A 66 0.07 1.72 -13.91
C VAL A 66 -0.50 0.52 -14.64
N ASP A 67 -1.69 0.69 -15.20
CA ASP A 67 -2.34 -0.34 -16.01
C ASP A 67 -1.44 -0.70 -17.21
N GLY A 68 -1.13 -1.99 -17.34
CA GLY A 68 -0.33 -2.52 -18.45
C GLY A 68 1.18 -2.63 -18.19
N ASP A 69 1.70 -2.15 -17.06
CA ASP A 69 3.10 -2.39 -16.66
C ASP A 69 3.20 -3.35 -15.46
N PRO A 70 3.47 -4.65 -15.69
CA PRO A 70 3.57 -5.63 -14.62
C PRO A 70 4.87 -5.53 -13.80
N THR A 71 5.82 -4.68 -14.22
CA THR A 71 7.11 -4.52 -13.53
C THR A 71 7.06 -3.42 -12.46
N ALA A 72 6.10 -2.50 -12.56
CA ALA A 72 5.86 -1.42 -11.61
C ALA A 72 4.78 -1.82 -10.59
N THR A 73 5.08 -2.75 -9.68
CA THR A 73 4.13 -3.17 -8.63
C THR A 73 4.33 -2.42 -7.32
N VAL A 74 3.23 -2.02 -6.69
CA VAL A 74 3.19 -1.44 -5.35
C VAL A 74 2.53 -2.40 -4.38
N MET A 75 3.10 -2.49 -3.18
CA MET A 75 2.50 -3.21 -2.06
C MET A 75 1.66 -2.24 -1.22
N HIS A 76 0.41 -2.62 -0.96
CA HIS A 76 -0.52 -1.92 -0.10
C HIS A 76 -0.75 -2.75 1.16
N VAL A 77 -0.74 -2.09 2.31
CA VAL A 77 -1.04 -2.68 3.62
C VAL A 77 -2.00 -1.74 4.33
N ALA A 78 -3.03 -2.29 4.97
CA ALA A 78 -4.05 -1.52 5.65
C ALA A 78 -4.18 -1.94 7.13
N ALA A 79 -4.55 -0.97 7.97
CA ALA A 79 -4.84 -1.17 9.38
C ALA A 79 -6.18 -0.50 9.72
N PRO A 80 -6.95 -1.07 10.67
CA PRO A 80 -8.22 -0.48 11.06
C PRO A 80 -8.01 0.83 11.83
N ILE A 81 -8.90 1.80 11.64
CA ILE A 81 -8.94 3.05 12.41
C ILE A 81 -10.10 2.94 13.38
N TYR A 82 -9.81 3.12 14.66
CA TYR A 82 -10.81 3.13 15.73
C TYR A 82 -11.02 4.55 16.23
N ALA A 83 -12.27 4.92 16.49
CA ALA A 83 -12.54 6.14 17.23
C ALA A 83 -12.02 5.97 18.67
N PRO A 84 -11.43 7.02 19.27
CA PRO A 84 -11.17 7.02 20.69
C PRO A 84 -12.49 6.90 21.47
N ASN A 85 -12.41 6.22 22.61
CA ASN A 85 -13.52 6.09 23.57
C ASN A 85 -13.80 7.40 24.30
#